data_AF-A0A535SSP2-F1
#
_entry.id   AF-A0A535SSP2-F1
#
_cell.length_a   1.000
_cell.length_b   1.000
_cell.length_c   1.000
_cell.angle_alpha   90.00
_cell.angle_beta   90.00
_cell.angle_gamma   90.00
#
_symmetry.space_group_name_H-M   'P 1'
#
loop_
_entity.id
_entity.type
_entity.pdbx_description
1 polymer ?
#
loop_
_entity_poly.entity_id
_entity_poly.type
_entity_poly.pdbx_seq_one_letter_code
_entity_poly.pdbx_strand_id
1 'polypeptide(L)'
;MGHFCVNCGAPLELRSIEGRELEACANDGYVLWRDPKVAAAVVVEADGGIVLGRRAIEPAYGEWCLPGGFVNDDEDPAAAAVRECREEINVEVQLIALLGVYHVAKTTASSIVGIAYRGRVVAG
;
A
#
# COMPACT_ATOMS: atom_id res chain seq x y z
N MET A 1 0.03 -20.53 -9.53
CA MET A 1 -0.14 -19.59 -10.65
C MET A 1 1.22 -19.45 -11.30
N GLY A 2 1.37 -19.70 -12.60
CA GLY A 2 2.67 -19.50 -13.27
C GLY A 2 2.91 -18.01 -13.50
N HIS A 3 4.09 -17.51 -13.16
CA HIS A 3 4.53 -16.17 -13.53
C HIS A 3 5.26 -16.22 -14.88
N PHE A 4 5.12 -15.16 -15.68
CA PHE A 4 5.74 -15.04 -17.00
C PHE A 4 6.65 -13.82 -17.03
N CYS A 5 7.71 -13.89 -17.85
CA CYS A 5 8.63 -12.78 -18.06
C CYS A 5 7.88 -11.60 -18.71
N VAL A 6 8.01 -10.42 -18.09
CA VAL A 6 7.40 -9.19 -18.60
C VAL A 6 8.03 -8.70 -19.90
N ASN A 7 9.25 -9.14 -20.22
CA ASN A 7 9.96 -8.74 -21.43
C ASN A 7 9.67 -9.65 -22.64
N CYS A 8 9.68 -10.98 -22.44
CA CYS A 8 9.58 -11.94 -23.55
C CYS A 8 8.40 -12.94 -23.45
N GLY A 9 7.62 -12.92 -22.36
CA GLY A 9 6.46 -13.79 -22.18
C GLY A 9 6.76 -15.26 -21.86
N ALA A 10 8.04 -15.66 -21.75
CA ALA A 10 8.42 -17.01 -21.35
C ALA A 10 8.02 -17.29 -19.88
N PRO A 11 7.66 -18.54 -19.51
CA PRO A 11 7.42 -18.88 -18.11
C PRO A 11 8.70 -18.65 -17.27
N LEU A 12 8.52 -18.16 -16.04
CA LEU A 12 9.62 -18.02 -15.09
C LEU A 12 9.92 -19.35 -14.39
N GLU A 13 11.20 -19.55 -14.06
CA GLU A 13 11.72 -20.73 -13.37
C GLU A 13 12.34 -20.33 -12.03
N LEU A 14 12.23 -21.19 -11.02
CA LEU A 14 12.95 -20.98 -9.76
C LEU A 14 14.45 -21.12 -9.98
N ARG A 15 15.22 -20.13 -9.53
CA ARG A 15 16.68 -20.09 -9.59
C ARG A 15 17.25 -19.54 -8.30
N SER A 16 18.44 -20.04 -7.94
CA SER A 16 19.20 -19.53 -6.80
C SER A 16 20.03 -18.31 -7.23
N ILE A 17 19.65 -17.13 -6.75
CA ILE A 17 20.27 -15.84 -7.07
C ILE A 17 20.56 -15.14 -5.75
N GLU A 18 21.83 -14.79 -5.50
CA GLU A 18 22.27 -14.13 -4.26
C GLU A 18 21.83 -14.85 -2.97
N GLY A 19 21.82 -16.19 -3.00
CA GLY A 19 21.41 -17.04 -1.87
C GLY A 19 19.90 -17.06 -1.61
N ARG A 20 19.09 -16.59 -2.55
CA ARG A 20 17.63 -16.62 -2.50
C ARG A 20 17.05 -17.44 -3.65
N GLU A 21 15.96 -18.14 -3.38
CA GLU A 21 15.16 -18.79 -4.41
C GLU A 21 14.19 -17.76 -5.02
N LEU A 22 14.46 -17.37 -6.26
CA LEU A 22 13.70 -16.35 -6.98
C LEU A 22 13.23 -16.90 -8.33
N GLU A 23 12.11 -16.39 -8.82
CA GLU A 23 11.63 -16.70 -10.16
C GLU A 23 12.36 -15.82 -11.18
N ALA A 24 12.99 -16.43 -12.18
CA ALA A 24 13.77 -15.73 -13.20
C ALA A 24 13.56 -16.33 -14.59
N CYS A 25 13.74 -15.50 -15.62
CA CYS A 25 13.58 -15.89 -17.01
C CYS A 25 14.84 -16.55 -17.55
N ALA A 26 14.66 -17.70 -18.20
CA ALA A 26 15.74 -18.42 -18.84
C ALA A 26 16.29 -17.73 -20.11
N ASN A 27 15.48 -16.91 -20.77
CA ASN A 27 15.79 -16.36 -22.09
C ASN A 27 16.58 -15.05 -22.03
N ASP A 28 16.20 -14.15 -21.12
CA ASP A 28 16.72 -12.78 -21.08
C ASP A 28 17.29 -12.37 -19.72
N GLY A 29 17.25 -13.26 -18.73
CA GLY A 29 17.80 -13.03 -17.41
C GLY A 29 16.97 -12.11 -16.50
N TYR A 30 15.75 -11.72 -16.90
CA TYR A 30 14.84 -11.00 -16.01
C TYR A 30 14.62 -11.76 -14.69
N VAL A 31 14.68 -11.06 -13.56
CA VAL A 31 14.45 -11.62 -12.22
C VAL A 31 13.22 -10.96 -11.61
N LEU A 32 12.25 -11.77 -11.18
CA LEU A 32 11.07 -11.29 -10.47
C LEU A 32 11.41 -11.07 -8.99
N TRP A 33 11.81 -9.85 -8.67
CA TRP A 33 11.95 -9.40 -7.29
C TRP A 33 10.56 -9.14 -6.68
N ARG A 34 10.33 -9.69 -5.49
CA ARG A 34 9.08 -9.49 -4.75
C ARG A 34 9.25 -8.31 -3.81
N ASP A 35 8.82 -7.14 -4.26
CA ASP A 35 8.84 -5.93 -3.45
C ASP A 35 7.57 -5.79 -2.59
N PRO A 36 7.69 -5.20 -1.38
CA PRO A 36 6.52 -4.79 -0.62
C PRO A 36 5.76 -3.68 -1.37
N LYS A 37 4.44 -3.64 -1.21
CA LYS A 37 3.66 -2.46 -1.64
C LYS A 37 3.78 -1.35 -0.60
N VAL A 38 3.63 -0.10 -1.02
CA VAL A 38 3.60 1.06 -0.12
C VAL A 38 2.16 1.52 0.01
N ALA A 39 1.72 1.77 1.24
CA ALA A 39 0.40 2.33 1.52
C ALA A 39 0.53 3.50 2.51
N ALA A 40 -0.31 4.52 2.34
CA ALA A 40 -0.40 5.66 3.23
C ALA A 40 -1.74 5.66 3.96
N ALA A 41 -1.75 6.03 5.23
CA ALA A 41 -2.97 6.15 6.04
C ALA A 41 -2.93 7.41 6.91
N VAL A 42 -4.11 7.93 7.27
CA VAL A 42 -4.23 9.16 8.06
C VAL A 42 -5.10 8.94 9.29
N VAL A 43 -4.57 9.31 10.46
CA VAL A 43 -5.39 9.57 11.65
C VAL A 43 -5.95 10.98 11.51
N VAL A 44 -7.19 11.08 11.04
CA VAL A 44 -7.87 12.35 10.79
C VAL A 44 -8.61 12.80 12.05
N GLU A 45 -8.17 13.90 12.66
CA GLU A 45 -8.80 14.51 13.82
C GLU A 45 -10.04 15.35 13.40
N ALA A 46 -11.17 15.13 14.07
CA ALA A 46 -12.42 15.87 13.87
C ALA A 46 -13.24 15.92 15.18
N ASP A 47 -13.73 17.11 15.56
CA ASP A 47 -14.66 17.35 16.69
C ASP A 47 -14.33 16.62 18.00
N GLY A 48 -13.05 16.64 18.40
CA GLY A 48 -12.58 16.01 19.64
C GLY A 48 -12.42 14.49 19.56
N GLY A 49 -12.59 13.90 18.37
CA GLY A 49 -12.36 12.50 18.06
C GLY A 49 -11.53 12.30 16.78
N ILE A 50 -11.65 11.10 16.21
CA ILE A 50 -11.00 10.74 14.94
C ILE A 50 -12.00 10.13 13.96
N VAL A 51 -11.76 10.31 12.67
CA VAL A 51 -12.55 9.69 11.61
C VAL A 51 -12.05 8.27 11.34
N LEU A 52 -12.98 7.33 11.26
CA LEU A 52 -12.73 5.95 10.86
C LEU A 52 -13.69 5.56 9.74
N GLY A 53 -13.16 4.87 8.74
CA GLY A 53 -13.95 4.21 7.71
C GLY A 53 -14.44 2.85 8.21
N ARG A 54 -15.62 2.41 7.74
CA ARG A 54 -16.10 1.05 7.95
C ARG A 54 -16.01 0.27 6.64
N ARG A 55 -15.22 -0.80 6.63
CA ARG A 55 -14.89 -1.55 5.41
C ARG A 55 -16.14 -2.18 4.80
N ALA A 56 -16.35 -1.97 3.50
CA ALA A 56 -17.50 -2.50 2.75
C ALA A 56 -17.18 -3.73 1.90
N ILE A 57 -15.95 -4.26 1.98
CA ILE A 57 -15.48 -5.43 1.22
C ILE A 57 -14.55 -6.30 2.08
N GLU A 58 -14.41 -7.57 1.70
CA GLU A 58 -13.39 -8.46 2.27
C GLU A 58 -11.98 -8.14 1.73
N PRO A 59 -10.92 -8.42 2.49
CA PRO A 59 -10.92 -8.96 3.85
C PRO A 59 -11.37 -7.93 4.90
N ALA A 60 -11.85 -8.40 6.04
CA ALA A 60 -12.27 -7.61 7.20
C ALA A 60 -13.50 -6.72 6.93
N TYR A 61 -14.51 -7.29 6.26
CA TYR A 61 -15.77 -6.59 6.04
C TYR A 61 -16.41 -6.15 7.37
N GLY A 62 -16.88 -4.91 7.44
CA GLY A 62 -17.57 -4.35 8.60
C GLY A 62 -16.67 -3.92 9.76
N GLU A 63 -15.36 -4.16 9.68
CA GLU A 63 -14.38 -3.65 10.64
C GLU A 63 -14.05 -2.18 10.38
N TRP A 64 -13.51 -1.51 11.41
CA TRP A 64 -13.07 -0.13 11.35
C TRP A 64 -11.64 -0.02 10.84
N CYS A 65 -11.38 0.93 9.95
CA CYS A 65 -10.03 1.24 9.47
C CYS A 65 -9.78 2.76 9.42
N LEU A 66 -8.51 3.12 9.45
CA LEU A 66 -8.10 4.48 9.10
C LEU A 66 -8.33 4.70 7.59
N PRO A 67 -8.69 5.92 7.16
CA PRO A 67 -8.64 6.29 5.75
C PRO A 67 -7.23 6.11 5.19
N GLY A 68 -7.13 5.54 3.99
CA GLY A 68 -5.84 5.31 3.35
C GLY A 68 -5.84 4.18 2.32
N GLY A 69 -4.80 4.20 1.49
CA GLY A 69 -4.70 3.29 0.35
C GLY A 69 -3.27 3.17 -0.17
N PHE A 70 -3.13 2.53 -1.33
CA PHE A 70 -1.83 2.32 -1.95
C PHE A 70 -1.30 3.63 -2.56
N VAL A 71 0.02 3.80 -2.47
CA VAL A 71 0.72 4.90 -3.12
C VAL A 71 0.98 4.52 -4.57
N ASN A 72 0.58 5.38 -5.51
CA ASN A 72 0.89 5.25 -6.94
C ASN A 72 2.39 5.45 -7.19
N ASP A 73 2.89 4.97 -8.33
CA ASP A 73 4.33 5.03 -8.66
C ASP A 73 4.82 6.46 -8.95
N ASP A 74 3.90 7.37 -9.28
CA ASP A 74 4.17 8.75 -9.68
C ASP A 74 3.81 9.80 -8.61
N GLU A 75 3.46 9.37 -7.39
CA GLU A 75 3.01 10.29 -6.33
C GLU A 75 3.81 10.20 -5.02
N ASP A 76 3.87 11.31 -4.29
CA ASP A 76 4.42 11.35 -2.94
C ASP A 76 3.47 10.65 -1.94
N PRO A 77 3.98 9.85 -0.98
CA PRO A 77 3.11 9.17 -0.02
C PRO A 77 2.21 10.09 0.81
N ALA A 78 2.63 11.32 1.10
CA ALA A 78 1.80 12.31 1.78
C ALA A 78 0.67 12.79 0.87
N ALA A 79 0.94 12.97 -0.43
CA ALA A 79 -0.08 13.32 -1.42
C ALA A 79 -1.10 12.17 -1.60
N ALA A 80 -0.64 10.92 -1.62
CA ALA A 80 -1.50 9.74 -1.62
C ALA A 80 -2.44 9.74 -0.41
N ALA A 81 -1.91 10.01 0.80
CA ALA A 81 -2.72 10.03 2.02
C ALA A 81 -3.85 11.08 1.96
N VAL A 82 -3.58 12.26 1.39
CA VAL A 82 -4.58 13.32 1.18
C VAL A 82 -5.61 12.91 0.13
N ARG A 83 -5.16 12.35 -1.00
CA ARG A 83 -6.02 11.84 -2.08
C ARG A 83 -6.99 10.77 -1.57
N GLU A 84 -6.48 9.79 -0.84
CA GLU A 84 -7.29 8.68 -0.27
C GLU A 84 -8.33 9.21 0.73
N CYS A 85 -8.00 10.20 1.56
CA CYS A 85 -9.00 10.84 2.43
C CYS A 85 -10.14 11.47 1.61
N ARG A 86 -9.82 12.13 0.48
CA ARG A 86 -10.83 12.70 -0.40
C ARG A 86 -11.68 11.63 -1.07
N GLU A 87 -11.08 10.52 -1.50
CA GLU A 87 -11.79 9.44 -2.20
C GLU A 87 -12.69 8.62 -1.28
N GLU A 88 -12.20 8.26 -0.08
CA GLU A 88 -12.90 7.32 0.81
C GLU A 88 -13.92 7.99 1.72
N ILE A 89 -13.61 9.20 2.21
CA ILE A 89 -14.42 9.89 3.22
C ILE A 89 -14.82 11.32 2.82
N ASN A 90 -14.50 11.73 1.59
CA ASN A 90 -14.93 13.00 0.98
C ASN A 90 -14.54 14.26 1.79
N VAL A 91 -13.36 14.24 2.42
CA VAL A 91 -12.81 15.39 3.14
C VAL A 91 -11.43 15.77 2.64
N GLU A 92 -11.15 17.07 2.66
CA GLU A 92 -9.81 17.62 2.46
C GLU A 92 -9.09 17.68 3.82
N VAL A 93 -7.89 17.13 3.87
CA VAL A 93 -7.10 17.03 5.11
C VAL A 93 -5.78 17.78 5.01
N GLN A 94 -5.43 18.49 6.07
CA GLN A 94 -4.08 19.01 6.26
C GLN A 94 -3.29 18.01 7.11
N LEU A 95 -2.20 17.47 6.56
CA LEU A 95 -1.27 16.64 7.32
C LEU A 95 -0.44 17.50 8.27
N ILE A 96 -0.33 17.05 9.52
CA ILE A 96 0.32 17.77 10.62
C ILE A 96 1.66 17.12 10.99
N ALA A 97 1.72 15.78 10.97
CA ALA A 97 2.91 15.05 11.36
C ALA A 97 2.95 13.65 10.73
N LEU A 98 4.17 13.14 10.49
CA LEU A 98 4.40 11.71 10.30
C LEU A 98 4.33 11.01 11.67
N LEU A 99 3.50 9.98 11.78
CA LEU A 99 3.37 9.16 12.99
C LEU A 99 4.38 8.01 12.98
N GLY A 100 4.63 7.42 11.81
CA GLY A 100 5.61 6.36 11.68
C GLY A 100 5.54 5.60 10.37
N VAL A 101 6.47 4.65 10.24
CA VAL A 101 6.57 3.71 9.14
C VAL A 101 6.52 2.31 9.72
N TYR A 102 5.63 1.47 9.19
CA TYR A 102 5.25 0.19 9.76
C TYR A 102 5.40 -0.91 8.71
N HIS A 103 5.98 -2.04 9.10
CA HIS A 103 5.91 -3.26 8.29
C HIS A 103 4.62 -4.00 8.61
N VAL A 104 3.76 -4.15 7.60
CA VAL A 104 2.52 -4.94 7.68
C VAL A 104 2.76 -6.25 6.94
N ALA A 105 3.01 -7.30 7.69
CA ALA A 105 3.16 -8.64 7.15
C ALA A 105 1.83 -9.15 6.61
N LYS A 106 1.84 -9.72 5.40
CA LYS A 106 0.71 -10.44 4.81
C LYS A 106 1.10 -11.88 4.58
N THR A 107 0.17 -12.80 4.82
CA THR A 107 0.38 -14.25 4.65
C THR A 107 0.00 -14.73 3.25
N THR A 108 -0.91 -14.02 2.57
CA THR A 108 -1.46 -14.41 1.26
C THR A 108 -1.14 -13.44 0.13
N ALA A 109 -0.39 -12.37 0.40
CA ALA A 109 -0.02 -11.33 -0.56
C ALA A 109 1.35 -10.73 -0.21
N SER A 110 1.90 -9.87 -1.07
CA SER A 110 3.10 -9.09 -0.73
C SER A 110 2.88 -8.32 0.56
N SER A 111 3.92 -8.21 1.38
CA SER A 111 3.91 -7.36 2.56
C SER A 111 3.74 -5.90 2.17
N ILE A 112 3.37 -5.06 3.14
CA ILE A 112 3.17 -3.64 2.94
C ILE A 112 4.11 -2.86 3.85
N VAL A 113 4.68 -1.78 3.32
CA VAL A 113 5.24 -0.68 4.11
C VAL A 113 4.13 0.37 4.28
N GLY A 114 3.57 0.46 5.48
CA GLY A 114 2.53 1.42 5.83
C GLY A 114 3.15 2.70 6.37
N ILE A 115 2.77 3.85 5.83
CA ILE A 115 3.20 5.17 6.29
C ILE A 115 1.98 5.86 6.90
N ALA A 116 2.03 6.14 8.20
CA ALA A 116 0.90 6.74 8.90
C ALA A 116 1.16 8.22 9.20
N TYR A 117 0.17 9.07 8.93
CA TYR A 117 0.19 10.49 9.21
C TYR A 117 -0.88 10.86 10.23
N ARG A 118 -0.67 11.96 10.95
CA ARG A 118 -1.71 12.68 11.67
C ARG A 118 -2.17 13.85 10.82
N GLY A 119 -3.48 14.04 10.68
CA GLY A 119 -4.04 15.17 9.94
C GLY A 119 -5.31 15.70 10.59
N ARG A 120 -5.80 16.84 10.10
CA ARG A 120 -7.08 17.44 10.50
C ARG A 120 -7.89 17.82 9.28
N VAL A 121 -9.22 17.78 9.40
CA VAL A 121 -10.14 18.25 8.36
C VAL A 121 -9.97 19.76 8.18
N VAL A 122 -9.92 20.21 6.92
CA VAL A 122 -9.91 21.65 6.57
C VAL A 122 -11.07 22.05 5.66
N ALA A 123 -11.68 21.10 4.96
CA ALA A 123 -12.92 21.27 4.21
C ALA A 123 -13.60 19.91 3.95
N GLY A 124 -14.91 19.92 3.70
CA GLY A 124 -15.72 18.72 3.44
C GLY A 124 -17.03 18.73 4.20
#